data_AF-A0A1F9PRX1-F1
#
_entry.id   AF-A0A1F9PRX1-F1
#
_cell.length_a   1.000
_cell.length_b   1.000
_cell.length_c   1.000
_cell.angle_alpha   90.00
_cell.angle_beta   90.00
_cell.angle_gamma   90.00
#
_symmetry.space_group_name_H-M   'P 1'
#
loop_
_entity.id
_entity.type
_entity.pdbx_description
1 polymer ?
#
loop_
_entity_poly.entity_id
_entity_poly.type
_entity_poly.pdbx_seq_one_letter_code
_entity_poly.pdbx_strand_id
1 'polypeptide(L)'
;MKSLLCLFLPLLFLGGCLPSCPSGTDAPLTAPAEIFVDTLWRGTVIIDGQVKVFKGATLTIAPGTDILFVRQDRDQDGLGDGTLIVEGALVAVGSRQQPIRFRSAASDPQPGDWLELRVDFARDCRLSFCEIRDSAHTLHAHFTRAVVEDCTIRNNIDGCRLGQGSFVIRRCLIEDNSGKGINFRNSTVEISGNIIRRNATGIFLFETDRSLLLAGNNFHNNGHNLRLGDFFPHDIAVGRNWWGDPDAQEAAATVYDRKSDATLGTVTIEAAPEWLAATGPRDGVALTSAWELATGGFVDASAVTREGVLYLPGWDGAARALSGDGRLLWQRSLGETIDATPAVDTERLYLQTWGREVVALDRTDGGVRWRFSYPASPADDHRQGGLLRLGDSLLVPGWNGTLYALHPASGKLLWSFTARPPLRATPTSDGQRLYLSGGDGTLWSLDLNGRLLWERSLDAPLLSSPVLLPAGVAVLSRAGTLVALTPNGQEMWRHSLQQECWYGAPVYDRGALFVATAAGSLWRLDADSGRTVWRRDGFGPFYATPLVADGRVVVGDNAGMLRVFGGDSADLLASFTVGAPMQGTPLLQGGRLIFGARDQRIHALDLLSADEKKKSP
;
A
#
# COMPACT_ATOMS: atom_id res chain seq x y z
N MET A 1 -59.09 -30.40 -23.34
CA MET A 1 -58.13 -31.26 -22.63
C MET A 1 -56.98 -30.40 -22.11
N LYS A 2 -56.92 -30.27 -20.78
CA LYS A 2 -55.85 -29.81 -19.87
C LYS A 2 -54.69 -28.96 -20.44
N SER A 3 -54.68 -27.68 -20.05
CA SER A 3 -53.46 -26.88 -19.83
C SER A 3 -53.19 -26.82 -18.32
N LEU A 4 -51.96 -27.10 -17.90
CA LEU A 4 -51.51 -27.05 -16.51
C LEU A 4 -50.87 -25.68 -16.23
N LEU A 5 -51.45 -24.94 -15.30
CA LEU A 5 -50.93 -23.66 -14.78
C LEU A 5 -50.30 -23.96 -13.41
N CYS A 6 -48.98 -23.87 -13.28
CA CYS A 6 -48.29 -23.96 -11.99
C CYS A 6 -48.36 -22.61 -11.27
N LEU A 7 -49.13 -22.53 -10.18
CA LEU A 7 -49.09 -21.40 -9.24
C LEU A 7 -47.82 -21.48 -8.39
N PHE A 8 -47.01 -20.42 -8.45
CA PHE A 8 -46.00 -20.09 -7.45
C PHE A 8 -46.70 -19.50 -6.22
N LEU A 9 -46.54 -20.14 -5.05
CA LEU A 9 -46.89 -19.57 -3.75
C LEU A 9 -45.68 -18.76 -3.23
N PRO A 10 -45.82 -17.45 -2.89
CA PRO A 10 -44.78 -16.73 -2.18
C PRO A 10 -44.91 -16.98 -0.67
N LEU A 11 -43.83 -17.40 -0.01
CA LEU A 11 -43.75 -17.39 1.44
C LEU A 11 -43.70 -15.93 1.92
N LEU A 12 -44.75 -15.49 2.64
CA LEU A 12 -44.76 -14.26 3.41
C LEU A 12 -43.75 -14.38 4.58
N PHE A 13 -42.77 -13.48 4.62
CA PHE A 13 -42.05 -13.17 5.86
C PHE A 13 -42.95 -12.30 6.75
N LEU A 14 -43.42 -12.87 7.85
CA LEU A 14 -44.02 -12.10 8.95
C LEU A 14 -42.91 -11.31 9.66
N GLY A 15 -42.94 -9.99 9.49
CA GLY A 15 -42.12 -9.05 10.24
C GLY A 15 -42.55 -9.03 11.71
N GLY A 16 -41.72 -9.62 12.57
CA GLY A 16 -41.70 -9.33 13.99
C GLY A 16 -40.70 -8.20 14.26
N CYS A 17 -41.17 -7.10 14.86
CA CYS A 17 -40.31 -6.05 15.38
C CYS A 17 -39.33 -6.63 16.41
N LEU A 18 -38.04 -6.69 16.06
CA LEU A 18 -36.99 -6.90 17.05
C LEU A 18 -36.73 -5.57 17.76
N PRO A 19 -36.61 -5.55 19.11
CA PRO A 19 -36.19 -4.36 19.82
C PRO A 19 -34.78 -3.98 19.39
N SER A 20 -34.56 -2.69 19.22
CA SER A 20 -33.25 -2.08 18.97
C SER A 20 -32.19 -2.68 19.90
N CYS A 21 -31.17 -3.29 19.31
CA CYS A 21 -30.05 -3.90 20.02
C CYS A 21 -29.31 -2.80 20.81
N PRO A 22 -29.13 -2.93 22.14
CA PRO A 22 -28.24 -2.03 22.85
C PRO A 22 -26.80 -2.33 22.42
N SER A 23 -26.03 -1.27 22.18
CA SER A 23 -24.58 -1.30 21.98
C SER A 23 -23.91 -1.87 23.24
N GLY A 24 -23.80 -3.20 23.31
CA GLY A 24 -23.00 -3.90 24.29
C GLY A 24 -21.54 -3.82 23.89
N THR A 25 -20.69 -3.40 24.82
CA THR A 25 -19.26 -3.68 24.76
C THR A 25 -19.09 -5.21 24.85
N ASP A 26 -18.92 -5.88 23.70
CA ASP A 26 -18.68 -7.32 23.66
C ASP A 26 -17.35 -7.62 24.36
N ALA A 27 -17.42 -8.11 25.60
CA ALA A 27 -16.26 -8.61 26.31
C ALA A 27 -15.63 -9.77 25.52
N PRO A 28 -14.29 -9.91 25.52
CA PRO A 28 -13.65 -11.03 24.84
C PRO A 28 -14.21 -12.39 25.29
N LEU A 29 -14.53 -13.25 24.34
CA LEU A 29 -14.95 -14.62 24.59
C LEU A 29 -13.72 -15.50 24.77
N THR A 30 -13.52 -16.11 25.93
CA THR A 30 -12.58 -17.22 26.04
C THR A 30 -13.19 -18.45 25.37
N ALA A 31 -12.50 -18.97 24.35
CA ALA A 31 -12.98 -20.11 23.58
C ALA A 31 -13.10 -21.36 24.47
N PRO A 32 -14.17 -22.16 24.31
CA PRO A 32 -14.26 -23.44 25.00
C PRO A 32 -13.19 -24.40 24.48
N ALA A 33 -12.63 -25.25 25.35
CA ALA A 33 -11.63 -26.24 24.95
C ALA A 33 -12.18 -27.25 23.91
N GLU A 34 -13.49 -27.51 23.90
CA GLU A 34 -14.13 -28.50 23.05
C GLU A 34 -15.44 -27.97 22.43
N ILE A 35 -15.65 -28.25 21.14
CA ILE A 35 -16.82 -27.87 20.35
C ILE A 35 -17.42 -29.12 19.70
N PHE A 36 -18.61 -29.52 20.19
CA PHE A 36 -19.33 -30.72 19.74
C PHE A 36 -20.53 -30.43 18.85
N VAL A 37 -20.95 -29.17 18.77
CA VAL A 37 -22.12 -28.72 18.00
C VAL A 37 -21.73 -27.52 17.14
N ASP A 38 -22.54 -27.25 16.12
CA ASP A 38 -22.35 -26.07 15.28
C ASP A 38 -22.28 -24.81 16.14
N THR A 39 -21.19 -24.06 15.98
CA THR A 39 -20.84 -22.95 16.84
C THR A 39 -20.45 -21.75 16.00
N LEU A 40 -20.89 -20.56 16.43
CA LEU A 40 -20.60 -19.29 15.78
C LEU A 40 -19.75 -18.41 16.69
N TRP A 41 -18.58 -18.04 16.21
CA TRP A 41 -17.69 -17.05 16.84
C TRP A 41 -17.86 -15.68 16.19
N ARG A 42 -17.88 -14.64 17.03
CA ARG A 42 -17.97 -13.22 16.65
C ARG A 42 -17.23 -12.34 17.65
N GLY A 43 -16.78 -11.16 17.24
CA GLY A 43 -16.10 -10.22 18.12
C GLY A 43 -14.66 -10.63 18.42
N THR A 44 -14.21 -10.48 19.66
CA THR A 44 -12.88 -10.94 20.09
C THR A 44 -13.00 -12.30 20.75
N VAL A 45 -12.28 -13.32 20.24
CA VAL A 45 -12.21 -14.66 20.82
C VAL A 45 -10.77 -14.96 21.23
N ILE A 46 -10.58 -15.40 22.47
CA ILE A 46 -9.28 -15.73 23.05
C ILE A 46 -9.14 -17.25 23.09
N ILE A 47 -8.08 -17.76 22.46
CA ILE A 47 -7.64 -19.15 22.57
C ILE A 47 -6.47 -19.20 23.54
N ASP A 48 -6.70 -19.80 24.70
CA ASP A 48 -5.70 -20.05 25.75
C ASP A 48 -5.40 -21.57 25.77
N GLY A 49 -4.36 -21.96 25.04
CA GLY A 49 -4.02 -23.37 24.81
C GLY A 49 -4.74 -23.95 23.58
N GLN A 50 -5.46 -25.06 23.76
CA GLN A 50 -6.02 -25.81 22.64
C GLN A 50 -7.56 -25.77 22.62
N VAL A 51 -8.12 -25.57 21.43
CA VAL A 51 -9.55 -25.69 21.16
C VAL A 51 -9.77 -26.75 20.10
N LYS A 52 -10.68 -27.69 20.35
CA LYS A 52 -10.99 -28.78 19.42
C LYS A 52 -12.43 -28.73 18.91
N VAL A 53 -12.59 -28.67 17.59
CA VAL A 53 -13.86 -28.84 16.87
C VAL A 53 -13.98 -30.30 16.44
N PHE A 54 -14.91 -31.03 17.06
CA PHE A 54 -15.08 -32.46 16.82
C PHE A 54 -15.81 -32.75 15.52
N LYS A 55 -15.62 -33.96 15.01
CA LYS A 55 -16.31 -34.47 13.83
C LYS A 55 -17.84 -34.33 13.98
N GLY A 56 -18.47 -33.75 12.96
CA GLY A 56 -19.92 -33.50 12.94
C GLY A 56 -20.32 -32.10 13.40
N ALA A 57 -19.41 -31.34 14.01
CA ALA A 57 -19.60 -29.92 14.31
C ALA A 57 -18.98 -29.02 13.24
N THR A 58 -19.60 -27.86 13.02
CA THR A 58 -19.06 -26.78 12.20
C THR A 58 -18.73 -25.57 13.07
N LEU A 59 -17.48 -25.13 13.04
CA LEU A 59 -17.10 -23.83 13.58
C LEU A 59 -17.23 -22.78 12.48
N THR A 60 -18.16 -21.85 12.64
CA THR A 60 -18.31 -20.67 11.78
C THR A 60 -17.72 -19.46 12.48
N ILE A 61 -16.89 -18.68 11.80
CA ILE A 61 -16.31 -17.44 12.31
C ILE A 61 -16.85 -16.29 11.49
N ALA A 62 -17.51 -15.34 12.15
CA ALA A 62 -18.14 -14.19 11.50
C ALA A 62 -17.09 -13.18 10.98
N PRO A 63 -17.40 -12.39 9.94
CA PRO A 63 -16.54 -11.28 9.52
C PRO A 63 -16.18 -10.33 10.67
N GLY A 64 -14.93 -9.86 10.65
CA GLY A 64 -14.41 -8.88 11.61
C GLY A 64 -14.04 -9.46 12.97
N THR A 65 -14.12 -10.78 13.12
CA THR A 65 -13.72 -11.47 14.35
C THR A 65 -12.21 -11.47 14.50
N ASP A 66 -11.73 -11.09 15.68
CA ASP A 66 -10.33 -11.21 16.11
C ASP A 66 -10.17 -12.48 16.95
N ILE A 67 -9.44 -13.47 16.44
CA ILE A 67 -9.02 -14.68 17.15
C ILE A 67 -7.61 -14.44 17.69
N LEU A 68 -7.51 -14.33 19.02
CA LEU A 68 -6.28 -14.03 19.74
C LEU A 68 -5.75 -15.29 20.40
N PHE A 69 -4.54 -15.71 20.06
CA PHE A 69 -3.89 -16.84 20.69
C PHE A 69 -2.97 -16.35 21.81
N VAL A 70 -3.19 -16.84 23.04
CA VAL A 70 -2.31 -16.55 24.17
C VAL A 70 -1.03 -17.35 24.01
N ARG A 71 0.12 -16.66 23.95
CA ARG A 71 1.42 -17.33 23.91
C ARG A 71 1.64 -18.11 25.21
N GLN A 72 1.86 -19.41 25.08
CA GLN A 72 2.29 -20.32 26.14
C GLN A 72 3.27 -21.32 25.53
N ASP A 73 4.38 -21.59 26.20
CA ASP A 73 5.40 -22.53 25.74
C ASP A 73 5.67 -23.49 26.90
N ARG A 74 4.79 -24.48 27.07
CA ARG A 74 4.81 -25.39 28.23
C ARG A 74 5.87 -26.47 28.09
N ASP A 75 6.21 -26.87 26.87
CA ASP A 75 7.21 -27.89 26.58
C ASP A 75 8.62 -27.32 26.31
N GLN A 76 8.77 -25.98 26.31
CA GLN A 76 10.04 -25.25 26.20
C GLN A 76 10.76 -25.50 24.87
N ASP A 77 9.99 -25.71 23.80
CA ASP A 77 10.53 -25.87 22.45
C ASP A 77 10.71 -24.54 21.70
N GLY A 78 10.25 -23.43 22.30
CA GLY A 78 10.32 -22.08 21.76
C GLY A 78 9.08 -21.66 20.98
N LEU A 79 8.10 -22.55 20.78
CA LEU A 79 6.85 -22.30 20.07
C LEU A 79 5.69 -22.12 21.05
N GLY A 80 4.69 -21.35 20.62
CA GLY A 80 3.45 -21.22 21.36
C GLY A 80 2.55 -22.44 21.17
N ASP A 81 1.93 -22.94 22.24
CA ASP A 81 1.03 -24.09 22.28
C ASP A 81 -0.36 -23.83 21.67
N GLY A 82 -0.68 -22.56 21.41
CA GLY A 82 -1.99 -22.10 20.96
C GLY A 82 -2.44 -22.80 19.68
N THR A 83 -3.49 -23.63 19.75
CA THR A 83 -3.92 -24.47 18.62
C THR A 83 -5.42 -24.50 18.46
N LEU A 84 -5.91 -24.30 17.24
CA LEU A 84 -7.29 -24.63 16.86
C LEU A 84 -7.28 -25.94 16.06
N ILE A 85 -7.77 -27.01 16.66
CA ILE A 85 -7.85 -28.35 16.09
C ILE A 85 -9.24 -28.55 15.49
N VAL A 86 -9.34 -28.94 14.23
CA VAL A 86 -10.61 -29.12 13.51
C VAL A 86 -10.66 -30.50 12.86
N GLU A 87 -11.50 -31.37 13.40
CA GLU A 87 -11.89 -32.67 12.81
C GLU A 87 -13.28 -32.61 12.15
N GLY A 88 -14.04 -31.56 12.41
CA GLY A 88 -15.35 -31.26 11.83
C GLY A 88 -15.26 -30.44 10.55
N ALA A 89 -15.81 -29.22 10.58
CA ALA A 89 -15.69 -28.24 9.52
C ALA A 89 -15.31 -26.86 10.08
N LEU A 90 -14.55 -26.09 9.30
CA LEU A 90 -14.19 -24.71 9.62
C LEU A 90 -14.65 -23.78 8.49
N VAL A 91 -15.48 -22.79 8.84
CA VAL A 91 -15.96 -21.77 7.90
C VAL A 91 -15.60 -20.40 8.45
N ALA A 92 -14.44 -19.88 8.04
CA ALA A 92 -13.99 -18.53 8.33
C ALA A 92 -14.05 -17.69 7.05
N VAL A 93 -15.20 -17.05 6.84
CA VAL A 93 -15.44 -16.20 5.65
C VAL A 93 -15.64 -14.78 6.13
N GLY A 94 -14.57 -14.01 6.10
CA GLY A 94 -14.58 -12.58 6.38
C GLY A 94 -15.06 -11.76 5.20
N SER A 95 -14.88 -10.45 5.32
CA SER A 95 -14.94 -9.53 4.18
C SER A 95 -13.70 -8.66 4.15
N ARG A 96 -13.54 -7.90 3.07
CA ARG A 96 -12.50 -6.88 2.95
C ARG A 96 -12.44 -5.90 4.12
N GLN A 97 -13.60 -5.36 4.54
CA GLN A 97 -13.71 -4.33 5.58
C GLN A 97 -13.61 -4.95 6.97
N GLN A 98 -14.05 -6.20 7.07
CA GLN A 98 -14.10 -6.97 8.30
C GLN A 98 -13.36 -8.27 8.08
N PRO A 99 -12.03 -8.23 7.87
CA PRO A 99 -11.25 -9.44 7.74
C PRO A 99 -11.29 -10.18 9.08
N ILE A 100 -11.30 -11.51 9.01
CA ILE A 100 -11.12 -12.34 10.20
C ILE A 100 -9.62 -12.37 10.50
N ARG A 101 -9.22 -12.08 11.73
CA ARG A 101 -7.81 -12.00 12.11
C ARG A 101 -7.44 -13.13 13.04
N PHE A 102 -6.42 -13.91 12.69
CA PHE A 102 -5.81 -14.91 13.55
C PHE A 102 -4.41 -14.40 13.90
N ARG A 103 -4.17 -14.06 15.17
CA ARG A 103 -2.94 -13.38 15.59
C ARG A 103 -2.58 -13.67 17.05
N SER A 104 -1.34 -13.35 17.41
CA SER A 104 -0.89 -13.39 18.80
C SER A 104 -1.69 -12.39 19.66
N ALA A 105 -1.95 -12.78 20.91
CA ALA A 105 -2.47 -11.89 21.94
C ALA A 105 -1.35 -11.04 22.59
N ALA A 106 -0.07 -11.28 22.26
CA ALA A 106 1.06 -10.56 22.83
C ALA A 106 1.08 -9.08 22.40
N SER A 107 1.67 -8.23 23.25
CA SER A 107 1.89 -6.81 22.94
C SER A 107 2.97 -6.59 21.89
N ASP A 108 3.91 -7.53 21.76
CA ASP A 108 4.97 -7.56 20.76
C ASP A 108 4.98 -8.95 20.08
N PRO A 109 4.09 -9.17 19.09
CA PRO A 109 3.93 -10.46 18.45
C PRO A 109 5.19 -10.95 17.73
N GLN A 110 5.52 -12.21 17.91
CA GLN A 110 6.60 -12.88 17.19
C GLN A 110 6.08 -14.07 16.37
N PRO A 111 6.71 -14.41 15.23
CA PRO A 111 6.44 -15.66 14.54
C PRO A 111 6.61 -16.86 15.49
N GLY A 112 5.59 -17.71 15.59
CA GLY A 112 5.60 -18.84 16.52
C GLY A 112 5.03 -18.54 17.90
N ASP A 113 4.31 -17.43 18.09
CA ASP A 113 3.55 -17.14 19.32
C ASP A 113 2.37 -18.08 19.56
N TRP A 114 1.93 -18.75 18.51
CA TRP A 114 0.95 -19.82 18.57
C TRP A 114 1.26 -20.87 17.52
N LEU A 115 0.78 -22.09 17.72
CA LEU A 115 1.22 -23.23 16.93
C LEU A 115 0.56 -23.19 15.57
N GLU A 116 -0.74 -23.48 15.51
CA GLU A 116 -1.39 -23.80 14.23
C GLU A 116 -2.92 -23.80 14.22
N LEU A 117 -3.48 -23.64 13.01
CA LEU A 117 -4.81 -24.13 12.67
C LEU A 117 -4.65 -25.56 12.13
N ARG A 118 -4.82 -26.56 12.99
CA ARG A 118 -4.71 -27.97 12.61
C ARG A 118 -6.05 -28.48 12.08
N VAL A 119 -6.12 -28.86 10.82
CA VAL A 119 -7.37 -29.28 10.16
C VAL A 119 -7.20 -30.65 9.52
N ASP A 120 -7.60 -31.69 10.26
CA ASP A 120 -7.38 -33.08 9.87
C ASP A 120 -8.69 -33.83 9.64
N PHE A 121 -8.77 -34.56 8.53
CA PHE A 121 -9.97 -35.33 8.13
C PHE A 121 -11.26 -34.52 7.99
N ALA A 122 -11.14 -33.19 7.93
CA ALA A 122 -12.26 -32.28 7.80
C ALA A 122 -12.83 -32.37 6.37
N ARG A 123 -14.17 -32.45 6.28
CA ARG A 123 -14.85 -32.53 4.97
C ARG A 123 -14.84 -31.19 4.24
N ASP A 124 -14.76 -30.09 4.99
CA ASP A 124 -14.76 -28.75 4.44
C ASP A 124 -13.98 -27.80 5.37
N CYS A 125 -13.10 -27.00 4.76
CA CYS A 125 -12.36 -25.95 5.43
C CYS A 125 -12.28 -24.76 4.47
N ARG A 126 -12.91 -23.64 4.86
CA ARG A 126 -12.91 -22.42 4.06
C ARG A 126 -12.33 -21.27 4.85
N LEU A 127 -11.26 -20.69 4.31
CA LEU A 127 -10.66 -19.45 4.76
C LEU A 127 -10.82 -18.43 3.63
N SER A 128 -11.54 -17.34 3.89
CA SER A 128 -11.72 -16.28 2.91
C SER A 128 -11.67 -14.91 3.57
N PHE A 129 -10.90 -13.96 3.01
CA PHE A 129 -10.67 -12.65 3.62
C PHE A 129 -10.17 -12.76 5.08
N CYS A 130 -9.21 -13.66 5.30
CA CYS A 130 -8.55 -13.81 6.59
C CYS A 130 -7.16 -13.18 6.56
N GLU A 131 -6.77 -12.55 7.66
CA GLU A 131 -5.38 -12.19 7.96
C GLU A 131 -4.85 -13.18 9.00
N ILE A 132 -3.80 -13.92 8.66
CA ILE A 132 -3.20 -14.92 9.56
C ILE A 132 -1.72 -14.63 9.74
N ARG A 133 -1.31 -14.46 10.99
CA ARG A 133 0.06 -14.07 11.35
C ARG A 133 0.50 -14.58 12.71
N ASP A 134 1.79 -14.46 12.97
CA ASP A 134 2.44 -14.74 14.25
C ASP A 134 2.44 -16.25 14.64
N SER A 135 2.08 -17.14 13.70
CA SER A 135 2.02 -18.59 13.94
C SER A 135 3.34 -19.30 13.67
N ALA A 136 3.51 -20.50 14.23
CA ALA A 136 4.52 -21.44 13.79
C ALA A 136 4.11 -22.04 12.44
N HIS A 137 2.88 -22.54 12.32
CA HIS A 137 2.32 -23.15 11.11
C HIS A 137 0.90 -22.63 10.89
N THR A 138 0.66 -21.77 9.90
CA THR A 138 -0.66 -21.15 9.70
C THR A 138 -1.79 -22.17 9.52
N LEU A 139 -1.85 -22.83 8.35
CA LEU A 139 -2.84 -23.87 8.07
C LEU A 139 -2.10 -25.20 7.95
N HIS A 140 -2.24 -26.05 8.97
CA HIS A 140 -1.66 -27.38 8.98
C HIS A 140 -2.78 -28.40 8.73
N ALA A 141 -2.92 -28.89 7.50
CA ALA A 141 -4.10 -29.67 7.12
C ALA A 141 -3.73 -30.99 6.43
N HIS A 142 -4.25 -32.11 6.94
CA HIS A 142 -4.12 -33.44 6.31
C HIS A 142 -5.47 -34.11 6.04
N PHE A 143 -5.56 -34.90 4.97
CA PHE A 143 -6.78 -35.66 4.63
C PHE A 143 -8.05 -34.80 4.49
N THR A 144 -7.87 -33.53 4.13
CA THR A 144 -8.90 -32.49 4.16
C THR A 144 -9.13 -31.92 2.75
N ARG A 145 -10.32 -31.39 2.51
CA ARG A 145 -10.58 -30.45 1.40
C ARG A 145 -10.60 -29.03 1.95
N ALA A 146 -9.73 -28.15 1.45
CA ALA A 146 -9.72 -26.75 1.87
C ALA A 146 -9.64 -25.75 0.71
N VAL A 147 -10.30 -24.61 0.90
CA VAL A 147 -10.21 -23.44 0.03
C VAL A 147 -9.71 -22.27 0.85
N VAL A 148 -8.57 -21.71 0.44
CA VAL A 148 -7.98 -20.49 0.99
C VAL A 148 -7.99 -19.45 -0.11
N GLU A 149 -8.79 -18.40 0.04
CA GLU A 149 -8.93 -17.37 -1.00
C GLU A 149 -8.98 -15.95 -0.47
N ASP A 150 -8.37 -15.00 -1.18
CA ASP A 150 -8.39 -13.58 -0.80
C ASP A 150 -7.85 -13.35 0.64
N CYS A 151 -6.89 -14.17 1.08
CA CYS A 151 -6.28 -14.12 2.41
C CYS A 151 -4.88 -13.50 2.38
N THR A 152 -4.48 -12.93 3.52
CA THR A 152 -3.09 -12.50 3.78
C THR A 152 -2.48 -13.41 4.82
N ILE A 153 -1.40 -14.12 4.47
CA ILE A 153 -0.66 -15.03 5.35
C ILE A 153 0.76 -14.48 5.50
N ARG A 154 1.11 -13.96 6.68
CA ARG A 154 2.37 -13.25 6.86
C ARG A 154 2.99 -13.34 8.25
N ASN A 155 4.30 -13.10 8.34
CA ASN A 155 5.03 -13.08 9.62
C ASN A 155 4.83 -14.37 10.43
N ASN A 156 4.85 -15.52 9.77
CA ASN A 156 4.82 -16.83 10.41
C ASN A 156 6.18 -17.51 10.25
N ILE A 157 6.39 -18.63 10.95
CA ILE A 157 7.51 -19.52 10.62
C ILE A 157 7.21 -20.17 9.27
N ASP A 158 6.16 -21.00 9.19
CA ASP A 158 5.64 -21.52 7.93
C ASP A 158 4.19 -21.05 7.72
N GLY A 159 3.83 -20.77 6.47
CA GLY A 159 2.45 -20.50 6.05
C GLY A 159 1.62 -21.79 6.02
N CYS A 160 1.29 -22.29 4.84
CA CYS A 160 0.47 -23.50 4.72
C CYS A 160 1.32 -24.78 4.75
N ARG A 161 0.91 -25.78 5.54
CA ARG A 161 1.46 -27.16 5.54
C ARG A 161 0.36 -28.15 5.21
N LEU A 162 0.43 -28.75 4.02
CA LEU A 162 -0.68 -29.48 3.44
C LEU A 162 -0.29 -30.91 3.10
N GLY A 163 -1.13 -31.88 3.45
CA GLY A 163 -0.83 -33.30 3.18
C GLY A 163 -2.05 -34.10 2.79
N GLN A 164 -1.88 -35.04 1.85
CA GLN A 164 -2.86 -36.11 1.60
C GLN A 164 -4.30 -35.61 1.36
N GLY A 165 -4.49 -34.44 0.74
CA GLY A 165 -5.77 -33.75 0.63
C GLY A 165 -6.04 -33.10 -0.74
N SER A 166 -7.01 -32.18 -0.76
CA SER A 166 -7.34 -31.36 -1.93
C SER A 166 -7.44 -29.88 -1.54
N PHE A 167 -6.58 -29.04 -2.12
CA PHE A 167 -6.38 -27.67 -1.68
C PHE A 167 -6.47 -26.69 -2.84
N VAL A 168 -7.24 -25.62 -2.66
CA VAL A 168 -7.28 -24.47 -3.57
C VAL A 168 -6.76 -23.26 -2.81
N ILE A 169 -5.65 -22.69 -3.24
CA ILE A 169 -5.09 -21.44 -2.71
C ILE A 169 -5.07 -20.42 -3.82
N ARG A 170 -5.88 -19.36 -3.70
CA ARG A 170 -5.97 -18.38 -4.77
C ARG A 170 -6.16 -16.96 -4.31
N ARG A 171 -5.59 -16.01 -5.07
CA ARG A 171 -5.73 -14.57 -4.76
C ARG A 171 -5.26 -14.24 -3.34
N CYS A 172 -4.26 -14.94 -2.84
CA CYS A 172 -3.69 -14.68 -1.53
C CYS A 172 -2.40 -13.85 -1.63
N LEU A 173 -2.08 -13.11 -0.58
CA LEU A 173 -0.76 -12.54 -0.34
C LEU A 173 -0.07 -13.39 0.71
N ILE A 174 1.04 -14.03 0.34
CA ILE A 174 1.82 -14.92 1.20
C ILE A 174 3.23 -14.34 1.31
N GLU A 175 3.53 -13.69 2.43
CA GLU A 175 4.74 -12.89 2.56
C GLU A 175 5.42 -12.96 3.92
N ASP A 176 6.72 -12.66 3.96
CA ASP A 176 7.46 -12.47 5.21
C ASP A 176 7.39 -13.67 6.17
N ASN A 177 7.28 -14.89 5.64
CA ASN A 177 7.37 -16.10 6.44
C ASN A 177 8.83 -16.57 6.50
N SER A 178 9.36 -16.77 7.70
CA SER A 178 10.79 -17.07 7.90
C SER A 178 11.21 -18.43 7.33
N GLY A 179 10.24 -19.31 7.07
CA GLY A 179 10.37 -20.60 6.39
C GLY A 179 9.63 -20.64 5.05
N LYS A 180 8.64 -21.54 4.96
CA LYS A 180 7.93 -21.87 3.70
C LYS A 180 6.61 -21.11 3.62
N GLY A 181 6.33 -20.47 2.48
CA GLY A 181 5.03 -19.85 2.23
C GLY A 181 3.91 -20.89 2.07
N ILE A 182 4.10 -21.84 1.15
CA ILE A 182 3.23 -23.00 0.97
C ILE A 182 4.09 -24.25 0.91
N ASN A 183 3.78 -25.22 1.76
CA ASN A 183 4.36 -26.55 1.79
C ASN A 183 3.26 -27.59 1.53
N PHE A 184 3.47 -28.51 0.61
CA PHE A 184 2.55 -29.62 0.44
C PHE A 184 3.20 -30.95 0.04
N ARG A 185 2.50 -32.04 0.40
CA ARG A 185 2.83 -33.42 0.00
C ARG A 185 1.61 -34.23 -0.41
N ASN A 186 1.75 -35.11 -1.39
CA ASN A 186 0.77 -36.13 -1.78
C ASN A 186 -0.67 -35.60 -1.88
N SER A 187 -0.84 -34.41 -2.48
CA SER A 187 -2.10 -33.64 -2.48
C SER A 187 -2.49 -33.17 -3.87
N THR A 188 -3.79 -33.07 -4.13
CA THR A 188 -4.30 -32.35 -5.31
C THR A 188 -4.33 -30.86 -5.00
N VAL A 189 -3.57 -30.05 -5.73
CA VAL A 189 -3.37 -28.64 -5.37
C VAL A 189 -3.59 -27.72 -6.57
N GLU A 190 -4.41 -26.69 -6.38
CA GLU A 190 -4.51 -25.52 -7.24
C GLU A 190 -3.93 -24.30 -6.51
N ILE A 191 -2.87 -23.70 -7.05
CA ILE A 191 -2.29 -22.44 -6.58
C ILE A 191 -2.34 -21.45 -7.74
N SER A 192 -3.23 -20.46 -7.65
CA SER A 192 -3.48 -19.52 -8.75
C SER A 192 -3.76 -18.09 -8.30
N GLY A 193 -3.28 -17.09 -9.06
CA GLY A 193 -3.58 -15.69 -8.78
C GLY A 193 -2.95 -15.14 -7.51
N ASN A 194 -1.94 -15.78 -6.93
CA ASN A 194 -1.34 -15.37 -5.65
C ASN A 194 -0.14 -14.43 -5.86
N ILE A 195 0.16 -13.64 -4.84
CA ILE A 195 1.46 -12.97 -4.68
C ILE A 195 2.22 -13.70 -3.57
N ILE A 196 3.40 -14.25 -3.89
CA ILE A 196 4.22 -15.03 -2.96
C ILE A 196 5.61 -14.41 -2.92
N ARG A 197 5.96 -13.73 -1.82
CA ARG A 197 7.19 -12.93 -1.76
C ARG A 197 7.87 -12.92 -0.40
N ARG A 198 9.18 -12.68 -0.35
CA ARG A 198 9.92 -12.51 0.92
C ARG A 198 9.75 -13.69 1.89
N ASN A 199 9.61 -14.89 1.37
CA ASN A 199 9.67 -16.12 2.16
C ASN A 199 11.06 -16.76 1.99
N ALA A 200 11.55 -17.51 2.96
CA ALA A 200 12.78 -18.30 2.73
C ALA A 200 12.58 -19.31 1.59
N THR A 201 11.38 -19.87 1.46
CA THR A 201 10.95 -20.59 0.27
C THR A 201 9.48 -20.26 -0.04
N GLY A 202 9.19 -19.79 -1.25
CA GLY A 202 7.82 -19.48 -1.67
C GLY A 202 6.93 -20.71 -1.64
N ILE A 203 7.27 -21.71 -2.46
CA ILE A 203 6.63 -23.02 -2.45
C ILE A 203 7.65 -24.13 -2.23
N PHE A 204 7.37 -25.00 -1.27
CA PHE A 204 8.09 -26.25 -1.05
C PHE A 204 7.18 -27.42 -1.40
N LEU A 205 7.47 -28.10 -2.51
CA LEU A 205 6.73 -29.29 -2.92
C LEU A 205 7.52 -30.49 -2.42
N PHE A 206 7.09 -31.13 -1.33
CA PHE A 206 7.85 -32.22 -0.73
C PHE A 206 7.81 -33.48 -1.61
N GLU A 207 6.61 -33.94 -1.99
CA GLU A 207 6.38 -35.03 -2.93
C GLU A 207 4.96 -34.94 -3.50
N THR A 208 4.71 -35.41 -4.72
CA THR A 208 3.34 -35.59 -5.21
C THR A 208 3.25 -36.64 -6.31
N ASP A 209 2.21 -37.47 -6.22
CA ASP A 209 1.73 -38.38 -7.27
C ASP A 209 0.35 -37.94 -7.81
N ARG A 210 -0.12 -36.75 -7.40
CA ARG A 210 -1.46 -36.21 -7.70
C ARG A 210 -1.41 -35.00 -8.62
N SER A 211 -2.59 -34.60 -9.10
CA SER A 211 -2.78 -33.42 -9.95
C SER A 211 -2.31 -32.12 -9.28
N LEU A 212 -1.49 -31.36 -10.01
CA LEU A 212 -0.95 -30.07 -9.61
C LEU A 212 -1.29 -29.01 -10.67
N LEU A 213 -1.92 -27.92 -10.27
CA LEU A 213 -2.05 -26.69 -11.04
C LEU A 213 -1.33 -25.57 -10.29
N LEU A 214 -0.16 -25.16 -10.79
CA LEU A 214 0.58 -24.00 -10.30
C LEU A 214 0.75 -22.98 -11.44
N ALA A 215 -0.18 -22.04 -11.54
CA ALA A 215 -0.25 -21.11 -12.66
C ALA A 215 -0.91 -19.78 -12.30
N GLY A 216 -0.49 -18.69 -12.93
CA GLY A 216 -1.08 -17.37 -12.76
C GLY A 216 -0.66 -16.65 -11.49
N ASN A 217 0.52 -16.92 -10.93
CA ASN A 217 1.01 -16.32 -9.69
C ASN A 217 2.20 -15.39 -9.94
N ASN A 218 2.44 -14.46 -9.01
CA ASN A 218 3.63 -13.62 -8.96
C ASN A 218 4.53 -14.03 -7.80
N PHE A 219 5.77 -14.40 -8.11
CA PHE A 219 6.82 -14.70 -7.16
C PHE A 219 7.92 -13.66 -7.22
N HIS A 220 8.38 -13.14 -6.10
CA HIS A 220 9.61 -12.33 -6.08
C HIS A 220 10.23 -12.25 -4.69
N ASN A 221 11.53 -12.00 -4.62
CA ASN A 221 12.28 -11.81 -3.38
C ASN A 221 12.14 -12.97 -2.37
N ASN A 222 11.85 -14.19 -2.83
CA ASN A 222 11.97 -15.38 -1.97
C ASN A 222 13.40 -15.92 -2.05
N GLY A 223 13.83 -16.70 -1.05
CA GLY A 223 15.11 -17.43 -1.13
C GLY A 223 15.11 -18.42 -2.30
N HIS A 224 14.04 -19.23 -2.38
CA HIS A 224 13.66 -19.95 -3.59
C HIS A 224 12.19 -19.69 -3.89
N ASN A 225 11.83 -19.46 -5.15
CA ASN A 225 10.41 -19.32 -5.52
C ASN A 225 9.70 -20.67 -5.47
N LEU A 226 10.36 -21.74 -5.92
CA LEU A 226 9.89 -23.12 -5.86
C LEU A 226 11.06 -24.05 -5.53
N ARG A 227 10.87 -24.95 -4.56
CA ARG A 227 11.85 -25.98 -4.19
C ARG A 227 11.18 -27.35 -4.14
N LEU A 228 11.78 -28.33 -4.82
CA LEU A 228 11.40 -29.73 -4.67
C LEU A 228 11.96 -30.31 -3.36
N GLY A 229 11.19 -31.20 -2.75
CA GLY A 229 11.56 -31.90 -1.53
C GLY A 229 12.67 -32.91 -1.77
N ASP A 230 13.39 -33.18 -0.70
CA ASP A 230 14.48 -34.14 -0.70
C ASP A 230 13.96 -35.49 -1.21
N PHE A 231 14.65 -36.08 -2.18
CA PHE A 231 14.29 -37.36 -2.82
C PHE A 231 13.02 -37.37 -3.68
N PHE A 232 12.52 -36.23 -4.18
CA PHE A 232 11.42 -36.22 -5.16
C PHE A 232 11.97 -36.29 -6.61
N PRO A 233 11.95 -37.46 -7.29
CA PRO A 233 12.67 -37.64 -8.56
C PRO A 233 11.85 -37.28 -9.80
N HIS A 234 10.56 -36.96 -9.63
CA HIS A 234 9.61 -36.79 -10.73
C HIS A 234 9.68 -35.39 -11.33
N ASP A 235 9.66 -35.32 -12.65
CA ASP A 235 9.64 -34.05 -13.37
C ASP A 235 8.24 -33.42 -13.27
N ILE A 236 8.20 -32.09 -13.12
CA ILE A 236 6.96 -31.31 -13.10
C ILE A 236 7.03 -30.14 -14.08
N ALA A 237 5.88 -29.75 -14.61
CA ALA A 237 5.72 -28.55 -15.43
C ALA A 237 4.77 -27.59 -14.75
N VAL A 238 5.20 -26.34 -14.60
CA VAL A 238 4.44 -25.25 -13.99
C VAL A 238 4.56 -24.02 -14.88
N GLY A 239 3.53 -23.20 -15.00
CA GLY A 239 3.51 -22.24 -16.10
C GLY A 239 2.56 -21.07 -15.94
N ARG A 240 2.84 -19.99 -16.68
CA ARG A 240 2.14 -18.71 -16.62
C ARG A 240 2.25 -18.07 -15.24
N ASN A 241 3.41 -18.19 -14.60
CA ASN A 241 3.74 -17.46 -13.37
C ASN A 241 4.83 -16.45 -13.68
N TRP A 242 4.79 -15.27 -13.08
CA TRP A 242 5.93 -14.36 -13.09
C TRP A 242 6.87 -14.73 -11.95
N TRP A 243 8.16 -14.91 -12.26
CA TRP A 243 9.15 -15.47 -11.34
C TRP A 243 10.09 -14.43 -10.75
N GLY A 244 9.69 -13.16 -10.82
CA GLY A 244 10.42 -12.06 -10.18
C GLY A 244 11.46 -11.42 -11.09
N ASP A 245 11.75 -12.01 -12.25
CA ASP A 245 12.60 -11.45 -13.28
C ASP A 245 12.01 -11.79 -14.67
N PRO A 246 11.99 -10.84 -15.64
CA PRO A 246 11.65 -11.14 -17.02
C PRO A 246 12.68 -12.03 -17.75
N ASP A 247 13.92 -12.09 -17.28
CA ASP A 247 14.95 -12.98 -17.80
C ASP A 247 14.70 -14.43 -17.37
N ALA A 248 14.69 -15.33 -18.35
CA ALA A 248 14.36 -16.73 -18.13
C ALA A 248 15.44 -17.49 -17.33
N GLN A 249 16.71 -17.08 -17.39
CA GLN A 249 17.79 -17.70 -16.64
C GLN A 249 17.70 -17.30 -15.17
N GLU A 250 17.51 -16.01 -14.89
CA GLU A 250 17.29 -15.50 -13.53
C GLU A 250 16.03 -16.12 -12.90
N ALA A 251 14.93 -16.16 -13.64
CA ALA A 251 13.72 -16.87 -13.22
C ALA A 251 13.99 -18.33 -12.87
N ALA A 252 14.73 -19.06 -13.72
CA ALA A 252 15.07 -20.45 -13.49
C ALA A 252 16.04 -20.65 -12.31
N ALA A 253 16.92 -19.70 -12.02
CA ALA A 253 17.85 -19.75 -10.88
C ALA A 253 17.12 -19.70 -9.52
N THR A 254 15.90 -19.17 -9.49
CA THR A 254 15.07 -19.17 -8.28
C THR A 254 14.43 -20.51 -7.94
N VAL A 255 14.59 -21.53 -8.80
CA VAL A 255 13.98 -22.85 -8.66
C VAL A 255 15.04 -23.87 -8.22
N TYR A 256 14.76 -24.59 -7.13
CA TYR A 256 15.61 -25.66 -6.63
C TYR A 256 15.08 -27.02 -7.09
N ASP A 257 15.79 -27.63 -8.04
CA ASP A 257 15.42 -28.88 -8.73
C ASP A 257 16.66 -29.74 -9.07
N ARG A 258 16.54 -30.63 -10.07
CA ARG A 258 17.64 -31.47 -10.59
C ARG A 258 18.95 -30.74 -10.85
N LYS A 259 18.91 -29.44 -11.22
CA LYS A 259 20.12 -28.64 -11.47
C LYS A 259 20.90 -28.38 -10.19
N SER A 260 20.20 -28.29 -9.06
CA SER A 260 20.79 -28.07 -7.73
C SER A 260 21.15 -29.39 -7.04
N ASP A 261 20.36 -30.44 -7.25
CA ASP A 261 20.60 -31.78 -6.73
C ASP A 261 20.21 -32.84 -7.78
N ALA A 262 21.18 -33.59 -8.27
CA ALA A 262 21.00 -34.57 -9.35
C ALA A 262 20.01 -35.71 -9.04
N THR A 263 19.65 -35.92 -7.77
CA THR A 263 18.67 -36.93 -7.35
C THR A 263 17.22 -36.48 -7.53
N LEU A 264 16.99 -35.19 -7.77
CA LEU A 264 15.66 -34.61 -7.89
C LEU A 264 15.11 -34.65 -9.32
N GLY A 265 13.80 -34.39 -9.42
CA GLY A 265 13.09 -34.11 -10.66
C GLY A 265 13.48 -32.77 -11.29
N THR A 266 13.25 -32.61 -12.58
CA THR A 266 13.36 -31.31 -13.26
C THR A 266 12.06 -30.54 -13.16
N VAL A 267 12.17 -29.24 -12.85
CA VAL A 267 11.04 -28.31 -12.95
C VAL A 267 11.13 -27.56 -14.27
N THR A 268 10.12 -27.73 -15.13
CA THR A 268 9.96 -26.92 -16.33
C THR A 268 9.07 -25.72 -16.01
N ILE A 269 9.61 -24.51 -16.14
CA ILE A 269 8.85 -23.26 -15.94
C ILE A 269 8.50 -22.62 -17.29
N GLU A 270 7.23 -22.33 -17.51
CA GLU A 270 6.78 -21.37 -18.53
C GLU A 270 6.60 -20.01 -17.85
N ALA A 271 7.61 -19.14 -17.94
CA ALA A 271 7.58 -17.84 -17.28
C ALA A 271 6.64 -16.86 -17.98
N ALA A 272 5.82 -16.15 -17.20
CA ALA A 272 5.13 -14.97 -17.68
C ALA A 272 6.16 -13.84 -17.88
N PRO A 273 6.07 -13.07 -18.98
CA PRO A 273 7.07 -12.06 -19.32
C PRO A 273 7.01 -10.82 -18.41
N GLU A 274 5.89 -10.62 -17.71
CA GLU A 274 5.64 -9.48 -16.85
C GLU A 274 4.79 -9.87 -15.64
N TRP A 275 4.76 -8.98 -14.64
CA TRP A 275 3.89 -9.10 -13.48
C TRP A 275 2.43 -9.28 -13.89
N LEU A 276 1.79 -10.29 -13.30
CA LEU A 276 0.40 -10.59 -13.55
C LEU A 276 -0.49 -9.65 -12.71
N ALA A 277 -1.18 -8.73 -13.37
CA ALA A 277 -2.20 -7.92 -12.71
C ALA A 277 -3.33 -8.81 -12.15
N ALA A 278 -4.14 -8.29 -11.23
CA ALA A 278 -5.25 -8.99 -10.58
C ALA A 278 -4.86 -10.20 -9.72
N THR A 279 -3.61 -10.23 -9.29
CA THR A 279 -3.08 -11.20 -8.32
C THR A 279 -3.08 -10.64 -6.90
N GLY A 280 -3.06 -11.56 -5.93
CA GLY A 280 -3.16 -11.23 -4.52
C GLY A 280 -4.60 -10.98 -4.09
N PRO A 281 -4.80 -10.57 -2.81
CA PRO A 281 -6.12 -10.31 -2.26
C PRO A 281 -6.79 -9.25 -3.12
N ARG A 282 -7.98 -9.56 -3.63
CA ARG A 282 -8.67 -8.60 -4.50
C ARG A 282 -8.84 -7.29 -3.77
N ASP A 283 -8.62 -6.20 -4.48
CA ASP A 283 -9.00 -4.87 -4.04
C ASP A 283 -10.26 -4.31 -4.73
N GLY A 284 -11.02 -3.45 -4.05
CA GLY A 284 -12.38 -3.09 -4.45
C GLY A 284 -12.83 -1.81 -3.77
N VAL A 285 -12.84 -0.74 -4.55
CA VAL A 285 -13.20 0.62 -4.10
C VAL A 285 -14.16 1.26 -5.07
N ALA A 286 -14.91 2.24 -4.59
CA ALA A 286 -15.71 3.13 -5.40
C ALA A 286 -15.36 4.57 -5.05
N LEU A 287 -15.42 5.44 -6.05
CA LEU A 287 -15.32 6.88 -5.88
C LEU A 287 -16.70 7.49 -6.11
N THR A 288 -17.16 8.31 -5.17
CA THR A 288 -18.37 9.10 -5.30
C THR A 288 -18.08 10.55 -4.93
N SER A 289 -18.66 11.50 -5.65
CA SER A 289 -18.51 12.91 -5.31
C SER A 289 -19.14 13.18 -3.94
N ALA A 290 -18.36 13.77 -3.03
CA ALA A 290 -18.81 14.17 -1.71
C ALA A 290 -19.16 15.66 -1.70
N TRP A 291 -18.22 16.51 -2.13
CA TRP A 291 -18.43 17.94 -2.29
C TRP A 291 -17.44 18.53 -3.30
N GLU A 292 -17.79 19.69 -3.83
CA GLU A 292 -16.95 20.48 -4.72
C GLU A 292 -17.02 21.95 -4.32
N LEU A 293 -15.90 22.67 -4.45
CA LEU A 293 -15.83 24.11 -4.21
C LEU A 293 -15.22 24.79 -5.43
N ALA A 294 -15.99 25.70 -6.04
CA ALA A 294 -15.50 26.54 -7.13
C ALA A 294 -14.46 27.56 -6.63
N THR A 295 -13.42 27.75 -7.44
CA THR A 295 -12.36 28.75 -7.24
C THR A 295 -12.36 29.72 -8.43
N GLY A 296 -11.65 30.85 -8.30
CA GLY A 296 -11.52 31.82 -9.39
C GLY A 296 -10.36 31.53 -10.34
N GLY A 297 -9.67 30.40 -10.16
CA GLY A 297 -8.46 30.03 -10.87
C GLY A 297 -8.08 28.57 -10.58
N PHE A 298 -7.10 28.04 -11.31
CA PHE A 298 -6.65 26.66 -11.17
C PHE A 298 -6.12 26.34 -9.77
N VAL A 299 -6.22 25.07 -9.38
CA VAL A 299 -5.70 24.57 -8.10
C VAL A 299 -4.68 23.46 -8.39
N ASP A 300 -3.43 23.87 -8.58
CA ASP A 300 -2.31 22.93 -8.85
C ASP A 300 -1.54 22.54 -7.58
N ALA A 301 -1.66 23.32 -6.50
CA ALA A 301 -1.00 23.04 -5.23
C ALA A 301 -1.62 21.81 -4.54
N SER A 302 -0.78 21.00 -3.88
CA SER A 302 -1.29 19.91 -3.04
C SER A 302 -1.97 20.48 -1.79
N ALA A 303 -3.07 19.86 -1.36
CA ALA A 303 -3.72 20.22 -0.11
C ALA A 303 -2.86 19.81 1.10
N VAL A 304 -2.87 20.62 2.15
CA VAL A 304 -2.33 20.23 3.47
C VAL A 304 -3.41 20.26 4.53
N THR A 305 -3.27 19.43 5.55
CA THR A 305 -4.24 19.38 6.65
C THR A 305 -3.57 19.44 8.02
N ARG A 306 -4.24 20.08 8.97
CA ARG A 306 -3.89 20.09 10.38
C ARG A 306 -5.18 20.12 11.19
N GLU A 307 -5.33 19.19 12.14
CA GLU A 307 -6.47 19.14 13.07
C GLU A 307 -7.84 19.15 12.37
N GLY A 308 -7.96 18.43 11.24
CA GLY A 308 -9.23 18.33 10.50
C GLY A 308 -9.56 19.53 9.61
N VAL A 309 -8.72 20.57 9.60
CA VAL A 309 -8.85 21.71 8.68
C VAL A 309 -7.95 21.50 7.47
N LEU A 310 -8.50 21.78 6.30
CA LEU A 310 -7.86 21.68 4.99
C LEU A 310 -7.40 23.05 4.53
N TYR A 311 -6.19 23.14 3.99
CA TYR A 311 -5.65 24.37 3.42
C TYR A 311 -5.26 24.15 1.96
N LEU A 312 -5.86 24.94 1.07
CA LEU A 312 -5.58 24.89 -0.36
C LEU A 312 -5.45 26.32 -0.91
N PRO A 313 -4.34 26.63 -1.57
CA PRO A 313 -4.22 27.85 -2.34
C PRO A 313 -4.55 27.62 -3.83
N GLY A 314 -4.71 28.70 -4.60
CA GLY A 314 -4.98 28.61 -6.03
C GLY A 314 -4.38 29.75 -6.84
N TRP A 315 -4.53 29.64 -8.16
CA TRP A 315 -4.03 30.61 -9.13
C TRP A 315 -4.81 31.93 -9.14
N ASP A 316 -5.94 31.99 -8.45
CA ASP A 316 -6.64 33.24 -8.14
C ASP A 316 -5.99 34.02 -6.99
N GLY A 317 -4.85 33.54 -6.49
CA GLY A 317 -4.10 34.11 -5.39
C GLY A 317 -4.83 34.06 -4.06
N ALA A 318 -5.85 33.19 -3.93
CA ALA A 318 -6.56 32.99 -2.68
C ALA A 318 -6.02 31.78 -1.93
N ALA A 319 -5.73 31.98 -0.64
CA ALA A 319 -5.56 30.91 0.34
C ALA A 319 -6.90 30.64 1.03
N ARG A 320 -7.23 29.35 1.20
CA ARG A 320 -8.51 28.92 1.77
C ARG A 320 -8.27 27.97 2.93
N ALA A 321 -9.09 28.09 3.97
CA ALA A 321 -9.26 27.05 4.98
C ALA A 321 -10.67 26.47 4.89
N LEU A 322 -10.77 25.15 4.81
CA LEU A 322 -12.03 24.41 4.73
C LEU A 322 -12.11 23.40 5.88
N SER A 323 -13.30 23.14 6.42
CA SER A 323 -13.50 21.93 7.23
C SER A 323 -13.53 20.68 6.33
N GLY A 324 -13.40 19.49 6.92
CA GLY A 324 -13.38 18.21 6.19
C GLY A 324 -14.66 17.88 5.39
N ASP A 325 -15.75 18.61 5.62
CA ASP A 325 -17.01 18.56 4.85
C ASP A 325 -17.10 19.63 3.75
N GLY A 326 -16.03 20.39 3.50
CA GLY A 326 -15.92 21.35 2.41
C GLY A 326 -16.43 22.75 2.75
N ARG A 327 -16.91 23.01 3.97
CA ARG A 327 -17.34 24.37 4.36
C ARG A 327 -16.14 25.31 4.47
N LEU A 328 -16.22 26.43 3.76
CA LEU A 328 -15.24 27.52 3.84
C LEU A 328 -15.24 28.13 5.24
N LEU A 329 -14.12 28.02 5.94
CA LEU A 329 -13.89 28.63 7.26
C LEU A 329 -13.40 30.06 7.11
N TRP A 330 -12.42 30.27 6.24
CA TRP A 330 -11.95 31.59 5.84
C TRP A 330 -11.28 31.55 4.46
N GLN A 331 -11.22 32.71 3.81
CA GLN A 331 -10.48 32.92 2.56
C GLN A 331 -9.66 34.22 2.66
N ARG A 332 -8.41 34.17 2.20
CA ARG A 332 -7.52 35.33 2.12
C ARG A 332 -6.98 35.48 0.71
N SER A 333 -7.31 36.60 0.05
CA SER A 333 -6.67 36.98 -1.22
C SER A 333 -5.32 37.63 -0.95
N LEU A 334 -4.28 37.09 -1.60
CA LEU A 334 -2.91 37.60 -1.58
C LEU A 334 -2.54 38.33 -2.87
N GLY A 335 -3.39 38.29 -3.89
CA GLY A 335 -3.25 39.05 -5.14
C GLY A 335 -2.27 38.49 -6.16
N GLU A 336 -1.61 37.37 -5.85
CA GLU A 336 -0.59 36.74 -6.69
C GLU A 336 -0.83 35.23 -6.78
N THR A 337 -0.54 34.62 -7.92
CA THR A 337 -0.68 33.17 -8.14
C THR A 337 0.07 32.36 -7.09
N ILE A 338 -0.58 31.28 -6.62
CA ILE A 338 -0.01 30.34 -5.65
C ILE A 338 -0.19 28.92 -6.19
N ASP A 339 0.92 28.26 -6.51
CA ASP A 339 0.98 26.88 -6.98
C ASP A 339 1.87 25.98 -6.10
N ALA A 340 2.75 26.58 -5.29
CA ALA A 340 3.55 25.86 -4.29
C ALA A 340 2.66 25.16 -3.28
N THR A 341 3.04 23.94 -2.91
CA THR A 341 2.41 23.25 -1.77
C THR A 341 2.73 24.04 -0.49
N PRO A 342 1.71 24.47 0.28
CA PRO A 342 1.91 25.23 1.51
C PRO A 342 2.55 24.38 2.61
N ALA A 343 3.10 25.05 3.63
CA ALA A 343 3.45 24.41 4.90
C ALA A 343 2.51 24.90 6.00
N VAL A 344 2.25 24.07 7.00
CA VAL A 344 1.35 24.40 8.11
C VAL A 344 1.94 23.95 9.44
N ASP A 345 1.81 24.77 10.47
CA ASP A 345 2.04 24.38 11.86
C ASP A 345 0.81 24.63 12.73
N THR A 346 0.96 24.53 14.05
CA THR A 346 -0.17 24.70 14.98
C THR A 346 -0.77 26.11 14.94
N GLU A 347 -0.02 27.14 14.55
CA GLU A 347 -0.49 28.53 14.59
C GLU A 347 -0.63 29.15 13.20
N ARG A 348 0.17 28.70 12.22
CA ARG A 348 0.37 29.43 10.97
C ARG A 348 0.25 28.53 9.74
N LEU A 349 -0.25 29.13 8.67
CA LEU A 349 -0.17 28.64 7.30
C LEU A 349 0.88 29.45 6.55
N TYR A 350 1.80 28.78 5.86
CA TYR A 350 2.86 29.39 5.07
C TYR A 350 2.63 29.14 3.59
N LEU A 351 2.75 30.20 2.79
CA LEU A 351 2.46 30.21 1.37
C LEU A 351 3.59 30.91 0.62
N GLN A 352 3.91 30.42 -0.58
CA GLN A 352 4.85 31.06 -1.48
C GLN A 352 4.12 31.47 -2.75
N THR A 353 4.34 32.70 -3.20
CA THR A 353 3.64 33.30 -4.33
C THR A 353 4.57 33.48 -5.54
N TRP A 354 4.00 33.61 -6.74
CA TRP A 354 4.76 33.96 -7.94
C TRP A 354 5.40 35.37 -7.87
N GLY A 355 4.87 36.24 -7.00
CA GLY A 355 5.46 37.54 -6.68
C GLY A 355 6.78 37.48 -5.90
N ARG A 356 7.38 36.30 -5.72
CA ARG A 356 8.60 36.04 -4.93
C ARG A 356 8.46 36.42 -3.46
N GLU A 357 7.28 36.14 -2.94
CA GLU A 357 6.90 36.45 -1.58
C GLU A 357 6.48 35.19 -0.83
N VAL A 358 6.96 35.07 0.40
CA VAL A 358 6.52 34.09 1.38
C VAL A 358 5.65 34.81 2.40
N VAL A 359 4.44 34.29 2.60
CA VAL A 359 3.45 34.87 3.50
C VAL A 359 3.12 33.87 4.59
N ALA A 360 3.20 34.30 5.85
CA ALA A 360 2.60 33.56 6.95
C ALA A 360 1.24 34.16 7.30
N LEU A 361 0.22 33.30 7.28
CA LEU A 361 -1.13 33.61 7.73
C LEU A 361 -1.37 32.98 9.09
N ASP A 362 -2.19 33.62 9.89
CA ASP A 362 -2.82 32.98 11.03
C ASP A 362 -3.73 31.86 10.54
N ARG A 363 -3.59 30.69 11.15
CA ARG A 363 -4.32 29.49 10.74
C ARG A 363 -5.83 29.59 11.03
N THR A 364 -6.23 30.40 12.01
CA THR A 364 -7.61 30.50 12.51
C THR A 364 -8.47 31.50 11.73
N ASP A 365 -7.89 32.62 11.29
CA ASP A 365 -8.64 33.70 10.62
C ASP A 365 -8.06 34.12 9.25
N GLY A 366 -6.91 33.57 8.84
CA GLY A 366 -6.24 33.92 7.59
C GLY A 366 -5.55 35.28 7.60
N GLY A 367 -5.40 35.91 8.77
CA GLY A 367 -4.74 37.20 8.95
C GLY A 367 -3.25 37.14 8.67
N VAL A 368 -2.71 38.08 7.90
CA VAL A 368 -1.26 38.11 7.59
C VAL A 368 -0.46 38.41 8.85
N ARG A 369 0.45 37.52 9.22
CA ARG A 369 1.36 37.66 10.36
C ARG A 369 2.68 38.30 9.95
N TRP A 370 3.26 37.86 8.84
CA TRP A 370 4.48 38.44 8.28
C TRP A 370 4.61 38.13 6.79
N ARG A 371 5.51 38.86 6.13
CA ARG A 371 5.87 38.73 4.72
C ARG A 371 7.40 38.70 4.58
N PHE A 372 7.91 37.90 3.65
CA PHE A 372 9.33 37.84 3.28
C PHE A 372 9.45 37.82 1.75
N SER A 373 10.29 38.68 1.18
CA SER A 373 10.50 38.75 -0.26
C SER A 373 11.92 38.37 -0.64
N TYR A 374 12.11 37.73 -1.79
CA TYR A 374 13.43 37.39 -2.32
C TYR A 374 13.70 37.93 -3.74
N PRO A 375 14.98 38.12 -4.12
CA PRO A 375 15.36 38.69 -5.42
C PRO A 375 14.87 37.88 -6.62
N ALA A 376 14.65 38.56 -7.75
CA ALA A 376 14.22 37.98 -9.02
C ALA A 376 15.30 37.11 -9.66
N SER A 377 14.88 36.23 -10.56
CA SER A 377 15.77 35.43 -11.38
C SER A 377 15.24 35.30 -12.82
N PRO A 378 16.11 35.16 -13.83
CA PRO A 378 15.68 34.81 -15.19
C PRO A 378 14.97 33.45 -15.27
N ALA A 379 15.06 32.62 -14.22
CA ALA A 379 14.44 31.31 -14.14
C ALA A 379 13.04 31.32 -13.47
N ASP A 380 12.52 32.50 -13.10
CA ASP A 380 11.16 32.67 -12.60
C ASP A 380 10.16 32.18 -13.68
N ASP A 381 9.29 31.23 -13.32
CA ASP A 381 8.37 30.55 -14.25
C ASP A 381 7.10 30.08 -13.51
N HIS A 382 6.30 29.17 -14.05
CA HIS A 382 5.00 28.76 -13.53
C HIS A 382 5.00 27.60 -12.50
N ARG A 383 6.17 27.22 -11.94
CA ARG A 383 6.30 26.06 -11.03
C ARG A 383 7.21 26.30 -9.84
N GLN A 384 6.64 26.38 -8.64
CA GLN A 384 7.40 26.51 -7.36
C GLN A 384 7.51 25.18 -6.60
N GLY A 385 8.64 25.00 -5.91
CA GLY A 385 8.77 23.96 -4.90
C GLY A 385 7.88 24.28 -3.69
N GLY A 386 7.35 23.26 -3.03
CA GLY A 386 6.61 23.46 -1.78
C GLY A 386 7.52 23.90 -0.64
N LEU A 387 6.89 24.43 0.41
CA LEU A 387 7.58 24.83 1.64
C LEU A 387 7.76 23.63 2.58
N LEU A 388 8.86 23.59 3.34
CA LEU A 388 9.08 22.58 4.38
C LEU A 388 9.21 23.23 5.76
N ARG A 389 8.33 22.86 6.68
CA ARG A 389 8.40 23.25 8.10
C ARG A 389 9.20 22.21 8.89
N LEU A 390 10.33 22.60 9.48
CA LEU A 390 11.22 21.71 10.23
C LEU A 390 11.81 22.40 11.46
N GLY A 391 11.62 21.86 12.66
CA GLY A 391 12.26 22.37 13.89
C GLY A 391 11.91 23.84 14.16
N ASP A 392 12.89 24.74 14.12
CA ASP A 392 12.71 26.20 14.22
C ASP A 392 12.86 26.93 12.88
N SER A 393 12.78 26.19 11.77
CA SER A 393 12.97 26.70 10.41
C SER A 393 11.73 26.45 9.54
N LEU A 394 11.46 27.43 8.68
CA LEU A 394 10.64 27.28 7.47
C LEU A 394 11.59 27.37 6.27
N LEU A 395 11.72 26.27 5.54
CA LEU A 395 12.57 26.16 4.37
C LEU A 395 11.79 26.56 3.11
N VAL A 396 12.36 27.48 2.35
CA VAL A 396 11.76 28.11 1.17
C VAL A 396 12.68 27.88 -0.03
N PRO A 397 12.32 26.97 -0.97
CA PRO A 397 13.05 26.81 -2.22
C PRO A 397 12.75 27.99 -3.16
N GLY A 398 13.71 28.88 -3.36
CA GLY A 398 13.58 30.03 -4.25
C GLY A 398 13.89 29.69 -5.72
N TRP A 399 13.16 30.31 -6.65
CA TRP A 399 13.48 30.26 -8.09
C TRP A 399 14.83 30.87 -8.45
N ASN A 400 15.33 31.79 -7.62
CA ASN A 400 16.67 32.34 -7.76
C ASN A 400 17.79 31.36 -7.32
N GLY A 401 17.44 30.11 -7.06
CA GLY A 401 18.38 29.07 -6.69
C GLY A 401 18.93 29.19 -5.28
N THR A 402 18.23 29.93 -4.41
CA THR A 402 18.57 30.02 -2.98
C THR A 402 17.52 29.29 -2.15
N LEU A 403 17.98 28.38 -1.29
CA LEU A 403 17.17 27.87 -0.19
C LEU A 403 17.28 28.86 0.97
N TYR A 404 16.15 29.42 1.39
CA TYR A 404 16.08 30.26 2.57
C TYR A 404 15.53 29.47 3.75
N ALA A 405 16.13 29.64 4.93
CA ALA A 405 15.53 29.20 6.19
C ALA A 405 15.06 30.42 6.97
N LEU A 406 13.76 30.50 7.20
CA LEU A 406 13.12 31.60 7.92
C LEU A 406 12.65 31.14 9.29
N HIS A 407 12.69 32.03 10.27
CA HIS A 407 12.08 31.79 11.57
C HIS A 407 10.55 31.76 11.43
N PRO A 408 9.85 30.64 11.74
CA PRO A 408 8.43 30.44 11.47
C PRO A 408 7.51 31.53 12.04
N ALA A 409 7.84 32.07 13.22
CA ALA A 409 7.00 33.07 13.87
C ALA A 409 7.20 34.51 13.35
N SER A 410 8.38 34.84 12.79
CA SER A 410 8.75 36.24 12.50
C SER A 410 9.12 36.50 11.05
N GLY A 411 9.34 35.46 10.25
CA GLY A 411 9.82 35.59 8.86
C GLY A 411 11.27 36.03 8.75
N LYS A 412 11.99 36.19 9.87
CA LYS A 412 13.41 36.59 9.85
C LYS A 412 14.25 35.49 9.24
N LEU A 413 15.15 35.86 8.33
CA LEU A 413 16.14 34.96 7.77
C LEU A 413 17.06 34.43 8.88
N LEU A 414 17.14 33.11 9.01
CA LEU A 414 18.07 32.40 9.90
C LEU A 414 19.37 32.09 9.17
N TRP A 415 19.26 31.49 7.99
CA TRP A 415 20.37 31.16 7.12
C TRP A 415 19.87 30.99 5.68
N SER A 416 20.80 30.95 4.72
CA SER A 416 20.49 30.65 3.32
C SER A 416 21.61 29.83 2.67
N PHE A 417 21.24 28.98 1.71
CA PHE A 417 22.17 28.23 0.87
C PHE A 417 21.91 28.57 -0.60
N THR A 418 22.94 29.01 -1.34
CA THR A 418 22.82 29.35 -2.76
C THR A 418 23.28 28.18 -3.62
N ALA A 419 22.32 27.40 -4.11
CA ALA A 419 22.54 26.35 -5.09
C ALA A 419 22.92 26.92 -6.46
N ARG A 420 22.32 28.08 -6.84
CA ARG A 420 22.35 28.78 -8.15
C ARG A 420 21.27 28.39 -9.16
N PRO A 421 21.05 27.10 -9.53
CA PRO A 421 19.95 26.78 -10.42
C PRO A 421 18.62 26.86 -9.67
N PRO A 422 17.52 27.12 -10.37
CA PRO A 422 16.18 27.22 -9.77
C PRO A 422 15.81 25.96 -8.97
N LEU A 423 15.30 26.16 -7.76
CA LEU A 423 14.79 25.10 -6.89
C LEU A 423 13.28 24.95 -7.12
N ARG A 424 12.88 23.90 -7.85
CA ARG A 424 11.46 23.64 -8.20
C ARG A 424 10.80 22.53 -7.39
N ALA A 425 11.57 21.85 -6.56
CA ALA A 425 11.12 20.75 -5.74
C ALA A 425 11.04 21.16 -4.27
N THR A 426 10.10 20.59 -3.54
CA THR A 426 10.06 20.70 -2.07
C THR A 426 11.31 20.02 -1.49
N PRO A 427 12.07 20.67 -0.58
CA PRO A 427 13.13 20.04 0.18
C PRO A 427 12.63 18.84 0.99
N THR A 428 13.49 17.84 1.18
CA THR A 428 13.18 16.65 2.00
C THR A 428 14.16 16.54 3.16
N SER A 429 13.74 16.06 4.33
CA SER A 429 14.62 15.91 5.50
C SER A 429 14.44 14.58 6.22
N ASP A 430 15.55 13.92 6.53
CA ASP A 430 15.60 12.72 7.40
C ASP A 430 15.72 13.07 8.90
N GLY A 431 15.56 14.34 9.28
CA GLY A 431 15.74 14.83 10.65
C GLY A 431 17.18 15.13 11.04
N GLN A 432 18.16 14.80 10.20
CA GLN A 432 19.58 15.16 10.38
C GLN A 432 20.14 15.95 9.19
N ARG A 433 19.62 15.69 8.00
CA ARG A 433 20.04 16.22 6.72
C ARG A 433 18.86 16.83 5.97
N LEU A 434 19.18 17.73 5.06
CA LEU A 434 18.27 18.28 4.05
C LEU A 434 18.74 17.81 2.68
N TYR A 435 17.81 17.41 1.83
CA TYR A 435 18.06 17.02 0.44
C TYR A 435 17.35 18.00 -0.51
N LEU A 436 18.08 18.50 -1.51
CA LEU A 436 17.62 19.53 -2.44
C LEU A 436 17.87 19.12 -3.89
N SER A 437 16.83 19.16 -4.71
CA SER A 437 16.87 18.91 -6.14
C SER A 437 17.09 20.21 -6.93
N GLY A 438 18.10 20.22 -7.80
CA GLY A 438 18.43 21.34 -8.69
C GLY A 438 17.93 21.15 -10.11
N GLY A 439 17.48 22.24 -10.72
CA GLY A 439 17.06 22.26 -12.12
C GLY A 439 18.17 21.98 -13.14
N ASP A 440 19.43 21.86 -12.71
CA ASP A 440 20.59 21.49 -13.51
C ASP A 440 20.95 19.99 -13.42
N GLY A 441 20.25 19.23 -12.58
CA GLY A 441 20.57 17.81 -12.33
C GLY A 441 21.30 17.56 -11.02
N THR A 442 21.63 18.59 -10.24
CA THR A 442 22.40 18.43 -9.00
C THR A 442 21.50 18.17 -7.79
N LEU A 443 21.82 17.14 -7.02
CA LEU A 443 21.27 16.85 -5.70
C LEU A 443 22.26 17.31 -4.63
N TRP A 444 21.82 18.19 -3.73
CA TRP A 444 22.62 18.57 -2.55
C TRP A 444 22.10 17.88 -1.30
N SER A 445 23.03 17.49 -0.43
CA SER A 445 22.76 17.17 0.97
C SER A 445 23.38 18.23 1.86
N LEU A 446 22.57 18.85 2.72
CA LEU A 446 23.00 19.84 3.71
C LEU A 446 22.75 19.30 5.11
N ASP A 447 23.44 19.83 6.13
CA ASP A 447 22.96 19.71 7.50
C ASP A 447 21.78 20.67 7.76
N LEU A 448 21.16 20.56 8.94
CA LEU A 448 20.00 21.37 9.29
C LEU A 448 20.28 22.89 9.42
N ASN A 449 21.55 23.29 9.42
CA ASN A 449 21.98 24.68 9.43
C ASN A 449 22.34 25.21 8.03
N GLY A 450 22.08 24.41 6.98
CA GLY A 450 22.32 24.79 5.60
C GLY A 450 23.78 24.64 5.14
N ARG A 451 24.64 23.97 5.92
CA ARG A 451 26.02 23.69 5.47
C ARG A 451 26.02 22.47 4.55
N LEU A 452 26.65 22.62 3.38
CA LEU A 452 26.84 21.54 2.42
C LEU A 452 27.62 20.37 3.03
N LEU A 453 27.04 19.18 2.95
CA LEU A 453 27.67 17.92 3.33
C LEU A 453 28.26 17.22 2.10
N TRP A 454 27.47 17.12 1.02
CA TRP A 454 27.89 16.57 -0.26
C TRP A 454 26.94 16.99 -1.39
N GLU A 455 27.38 16.85 -2.64
CA GLU A 455 26.55 17.01 -3.83
C GLU A 455 26.78 15.89 -4.86
N ARG A 456 25.77 15.64 -5.70
CA ARG A 456 25.79 14.66 -6.79
C ARG A 456 25.08 15.20 -8.01
N SER A 457 25.73 15.13 -9.16
CA SER A 457 25.13 15.54 -10.44
C SER A 457 24.62 14.33 -11.20
N LEU A 458 23.41 14.45 -11.74
CA LEU A 458 22.81 13.53 -12.69
C LEU A 458 22.73 14.21 -14.07
N ASP A 459 22.58 13.41 -15.13
CA ASP A 459 22.64 13.88 -16.52
C ASP A 459 21.40 14.66 -16.99
N ALA A 460 20.41 14.87 -16.12
CA ALA A 460 19.16 15.55 -16.44
C ALA A 460 18.59 16.30 -15.23
N PRO A 461 17.81 17.39 -15.45
CA PRO A 461 17.21 18.20 -14.39
C PRO A 461 16.46 17.38 -13.33
N LEU A 462 16.56 17.80 -12.07
CA LEU A 462 15.78 17.23 -10.96
C LEU A 462 14.60 18.16 -10.66
N LEU A 463 13.41 17.79 -11.14
CA LEU A 463 12.21 18.63 -11.05
C LEU A 463 11.23 18.21 -9.94
N SER A 464 11.43 17.03 -9.36
CA SER A 464 10.60 16.49 -8.28
C SER A 464 11.37 16.40 -6.97
N SER A 465 10.64 16.29 -5.86
CA SER A 465 11.22 16.10 -4.54
C SER A 465 11.95 14.76 -4.43
N PRO A 466 13.09 14.70 -3.70
CA PRO A 466 13.69 13.44 -3.29
C PRO A 466 12.75 12.69 -2.33
N VAL A 467 12.80 11.36 -2.36
CA VAL A 467 12.07 10.50 -1.43
C VAL A 467 13.03 9.83 -0.46
N LEU A 468 12.67 9.77 0.82
CA LEU A 468 13.48 9.08 1.82
C LEU A 468 13.27 7.57 1.71
N LEU A 469 14.38 6.85 1.85
CA LEU A 469 14.42 5.41 2.04
C LEU A 469 14.95 5.12 3.45
N PRO A 470 14.66 3.94 4.03
CA PRO A 470 15.26 3.54 5.31
C PRO A 470 16.79 3.61 5.30
N ALA A 471 17.39 3.30 4.15
CA ALA A 471 18.84 3.26 3.94
C ALA A 471 19.42 4.53 3.30
N GLY A 472 18.62 5.59 3.07
CA GLY A 472 19.10 6.82 2.43
C GLY A 472 18.03 7.64 1.72
N VAL A 473 18.28 8.04 0.47
CA VAL A 473 17.40 8.89 -0.33
C VAL A 473 17.37 8.40 -1.77
N ALA A 474 16.23 8.48 -2.45
CA ALA A 474 16.14 8.30 -3.88
C ALA A 474 15.69 9.58 -4.58
N VAL A 475 16.19 9.78 -5.80
CA VAL A 475 15.89 10.97 -6.62
C VAL A 475 15.62 10.57 -8.06
N LEU A 476 14.66 11.25 -8.69
CA LEU A 476 14.21 11.01 -10.04
C LEU A 476 14.58 12.19 -10.95
N SER A 477 15.32 11.91 -12.01
CA SER A 477 15.64 12.90 -13.03
C SER A 477 14.53 13.04 -14.07
N ARG A 478 14.50 14.18 -14.77
CA ARG A 478 13.54 14.42 -15.86
C ARG A 478 13.63 13.38 -16.99
N ALA A 479 14.82 12.82 -17.22
CA ALA A 479 15.04 11.77 -18.22
C ALA A 479 14.57 10.37 -17.76
N GLY A 480 13.99 10.26 -16.56
CA GLY A 480 13.51 8.99 -16.01
C GLY A 480 14.61 8.14 -15.38
N THR A 481 15.72 8.73 -14.96
CA THR A 481 16.75 8.04 -14.19
C THR A 481 16.44 8.17 -12.70
N LEU A 482 16.14 7.05 -12.06
CA LEU A 482 15.93 6.94 -10.62
C LEU A 482 17.22 6.41 -9.97
N VAL A 483 17.74 7.15 -8.99
CA VAL A 483 18.99 6.77 -8.30
C VAL A 483 18.74 6.77 -6.80
N ALA A 484 19.08 5.68 -6.13
CA ALA A 484 19.14 5.62 -4.66
C ALA A 484 20.57 5.84 -4.18
N LEU A 485 20.69 6.64 -3.13
CA LEU A 485 21.93 7.07 -2.53
C LEU A 485 21.86 6.83 -1.02
N THR A 486 22.98 6.40 -0.44
CA THR A 486 23.15 6.37 1.01
C THR A 486 23.16 7.82 1.59
N PRO A 487 23.08 8.01 2.92
CA PRO A 487 23.13 9.34 3.52
C PRO A 487 24.44 10.10 3.31
N ASN A 488 25.50 9.43 2.84
CA ASN A 488 26.79 10.04 2.49
C ASN A 488 26.95 10.30 0.97
N GLY A 489 25.90 10.05 0.18
CA GLY A 489 25.87 10.28 -1.26
C GLY A 489 26.52 9.17 -2.10
N GLN A 490 26.73 7.97 -1.56
CA GLN A 490 27.18 6.82 -2.35
C GLN A 490 25.98 6.18 -3.07
N GLU A 491 26.12 5.88 -4.37
CA GLU A 491 25.09 5.19 -5.14
C GLU A 491 24.90 3.77 -4.62
N MET A 492 23.65 3.45 -4.28
CA MET A 492 23.22 2.10 -3.91
C MET A 492 22.77 1.34 -5.15
N TRP A 493 21.94 1.98 -5.97
CA TRP A 493 21.46 1.43 -7.23
C TRP A 493 20.96 2.56 -8.15
N ARG A 494 20.81 2.22 -9.43
CA ARG A 494 20.29 3.09 -10.48
C ARG A 494 19.35 2.32 -11.39
N HIS A 495 18.23 2.96 -11.73
CA HIS A 495 17.22 2.41 -12.63
C HIS A 495 16.85 3.45 -13.70
N SER A 496 16.70 3.00 -14.95
CA SER A 496 16.24 3.85 -16.05
C SER A 496 14.84 3.42 -16.48
N LEU A 497 13.87 4.31 -16.27
CA LEU A 497 12.48 4.14 -16.71
C LEU A 497 12.33 4.33 -18.22
N GLN A 498 13.35 4.92 -18.88
CA GLN A 498 13.34 5.28 -20.30
C GLN A 498 12.13 6.14 -20.70
N GLN A 499 11.65 6.97 -19.77
CA GLN A 499 10.46 7.80 -19.94
C GLN A 499 10.68 9.15 -19.29
N GLU A 500 10.14 10.19 -19.91
CA GLU A 500 10.17 11.52 -19.29
C GLU A 500 9.36 11.54 -17.99
N CYS A 501 9.96 12.13 -16.97
CA CYS A 501 9.36 12.41 -15.69
C CYS A 501 9.37 13.93 -15.47
N TRP A 502 8.31 14.48 -14.90
CA TRP A 502 8.22 15.93 -14.66
C TRP A 502 8.16 16.19 -13.16
N TYR A 503 7.02 16.64 -12.65
CA TYR A 503 6.90 17.15 -11.28
C TYR A 503 6.48 16.08 -10.27
N GLY A 504 5.93 14.95 -10.72
CA GLY A 504 5.52 13.84 -9.87
C GLY A 504 6.72 13.19 -9.18
N ALA A 505 6.76 13.26 -7.86
CA ALA A 505 7.84 12.68 -7.07
C ALA A 505 7.67 11.15 -6.93
N PRO A 506 8.77 10.40 -6.80
CA PRO A 506 8.70 9.02 -6.34
C PRO A 506 8.15 8.97 -4.90
N VAL A 507 7.41 7.91 -4.56
CA VAL A 507 6.84 7.71 -3.22
C VAL A 507 7.24 6.35 -2.67
N TYR A 508 7.73 6.33 -1.43
CA TYR A 508 8.12 5.11 -0.72
C TYR A 508 6.98 4.63 0.19
N ASP A 509 6.60 3.36 0.07
CA ASP A 509 5.75 2.65 1.04
C ASP A 509 6.25 1.21 1.20
N ARG A 510 6.53 0.80 2.45
CA ARG A 510 6.82 -0.59 2.86
C ARG A 510 7.72 -1.37 1.88
N GLY A 511 8.90 -0.83 1.58
CA GLY A 511 9.89 -1.49 0.71
C GLY A 511 9.63 -1.37 -0.79
N ALA A 512 8.65 -0.57 -1.21
CA ALA A 512 8.38 -0.28 -2.61
C ALA A 512 8.50 1.22 -2.92
N LEU A 513 8.91 1.53 -4.15
CA LEU A 513 8.87 2.87 -4.73
C LEU A 513 7.81 2.92 -5.82
N PHE A 514 6.94 3.93 -5.76
CA PHE A 514 5.92 4.20 -6.77
C PHE A 514 6.31 5.43 -7.57
N VAL A 515 6.29 5.32 -8.89
CA VAL A 515 6.66 6.42 -9.81
C VAL A 515 5.60 6.57 -10.89
N ALA A 516 5.05 7.78 -11.00
CA ALA A 516 4.14 8.15 -12.07
C ALA A 516 4.86 9.05 -13.09
N THR A 517 4.83 8.69 -14.37
CA THR A 517 5.61 9.37 -15.40
C THR A 517 4.75 10.27 -16.30
N ALA A 518 5.39 11.23 -16.96
CA ALA A 518 4.73 12.07 -17.94
C ALA A 518 4.37 11.30 -19.23
N ALA A 519 4.93 10.11 -19.43
CA ALA A 519 4.55 9.20 -20.52
C ALA A 519 3.23 8.44 -20.24
N GLY A 520 2.57 8.69 -19.10
CA GLY A 520 1.29 8.07 -18.77
C GLY A 520 1.44 6.64 -18.26
N SER A 521 2.50 6.39 -17.49
CA SER A 521 2.77 5.10 -16.87
C SER A 521 2.90 5.23 -15.35
N LEU A 522 2.47 4.19 -14.65
CA LEU A 522 2.65 4.02 -13.21
C LEU A 522 3.53 2.80 -12.97
N TRP A 523 4.59 2.99 -12.20
CA TRP A 523 5.58 1.97 -11.88
C TRP A 523 5.57 1.66 -10.39
N ARG A 524 5.84 0.41 -10.07
CA ARG A 524 6.27 -0.03 -8.74
C ARG A 524 7.62 -0.70 -8.87
N LEU A 525 8.58 -0.24 -8.09
CA LEU A 525 9.93 -0.78 -8.00
C LEU A 525 10.18 -1.29 -6.58
N ASP A 526 11.02 -2.30 -6.47
CA ASP A 526 11.61 -2.73 -5.21
C ASP A 526 12.56 -1.63 -4.71
N ALA A 527 12.37 -1.14 -3.49
CA ALA A 527 13.11 0.02 -2.99
C ALA A 527 14.59 -0.29 -2.68
N ASP A 528 14.91 -1.55 -2.40
CA ASP A 528 16.26 -1.96 -2.01
C ASP A 528 17.15 -2.22 -3.22
N SER A 529 16.58 -2.73 -4.32
CA SER A 529 17.31 -3.07 -5.55
C SER A 529 17.05 -2.14 -6.72
N GLY A 530 15.98 -1.34 -6.69
CA GLY A 530 15.53 -0.54 -7.83
C GLY A 530 14.97 -1.37 -8.98
N ARG A 531 14.70 -2.67 -8.80
CA ARG A 531 14.14 -3.53 -9.84
C ARG A 531 12.64 -3.27 -10.01
N THR A 532 12.17 -3.24 -11.25
CA THR A 532 10.75 -3.08 -11.55
C THR A 532 10.00 -4.32 -11.08
N VAL A 533 8.99 -4.10 -10.22
CA VAL A 533 8.05 -5.14 -9.81
C VAL A 533 6.88 -5.16 -10.79
N TRP A 534 6.26 -4.01 -11.07
CA TRP A 534 5.26 -3.92 -12.12
C TRP A 534 5.19 -2.54 -12.74
N ARG A 535 4.57 -2.48 -13.92
CA ARG A 535 4.29 -1.25 -14.67
C ARG A 535 2.88 -1.32 -15.27
N ARG A 536 2.20 -0.18 -15.29
CA ARG A 536 0.93 0.01 -15.98
C ARG A 536 1.05 1.21 -16.93
N ASP A 537 0.58 1.05 -18.15
CA ASP A 537 0.67 2.04 -19.23
C ASP A 537 -0.71 2.41 -19.79
N GLY A 538 -0.72 3.37 -20.71
CA GLY A 538 -1.91 3.76 -21.48
C GLY A 538 -2.78 4.80 -20.78
N PHE A 539 -2.20 5.60 -19.88
CA PHE A 539 -2.90 6.68 -19.19
C PHE A 539 -2.52 8.05 -19.76
N GLY A 540 -3.19 9.11 -19.30
CA GLY A 540 -2.74 10.47 -19.56
C GLY A 540 -1.44 10.79 -18.81
N PRO A 541 -0.70 11.84 -19.20
CA PRO A 541 0.52 12.25 -18.51
C PRO A 541 0.30 12.49 -17.01
N PHE A 542 1.13 11.89 -16.16
CA PHE A 542 1.09 12.13 -14.71
C PHE A 542 2.07 13.22 -14.32
N TYR A 543 1.53 14.36 -13.86
CA TYR A 543 2.34 15.46 -13.31
C TYR A 543 2.18 15.58 -11.78
N ALA A 544 1.14 14.95 -11.22
CA ALA A 544 0.94 14.84 -9.79
C ALA A 544 1.85 13.76 -9.19
N THR A 545 2.31 14.00 -7.96
CA THR A 545 2.85 12.93 -7.13
C THR A 545 1.71 11.97 -6.76
N PRO A 546 1.88 10.65 -6.86
CA PRO A 546 0.88 9.70 -6.41
C PRO A 546 0.72 9.75 -4.89
N LEU A 547 -0.49 9.55 -4.39
CA LEU A 547 -0.73 9.24 -2.98
C LEU A 547 -0.68 7.73 -2.78
N VAL A 548 0.13 7.25 -1.83
CA VAL A 548 0.15 5.84 -1.44
C VAL A 548 -0.38 5.74 0.00
N ALA A 549 -1.50 5.03 0.16
CA ALA A 549 -2.14 4.84 1.47
C ALA A 549 -2.96 3.55 1.47
N ASP A 550 -2.96 2.84 2.60
CA ASP A 550 -3.75 1.61 2.81
C ASP A 550 -3.59 0.57 1.70
N GLY A 551 -2.36 0.39 1.19
CA GLY A 551 -2.06 -0.54 0.11
C GLY A 551 -2.57 -0.12 -1.27
N ARG A 552 -3.01 1.13 -1.43
CA ARG A 552 -3.53 1.69 -2.70
C ARG A 552 -2.66 2.83 -3.18
N VAL A 553 -2.68 3.05 -4.49
CA VAL A 553 -2.02 4.18 -5.16
C VAL A 553 -3.08 5.03 -5.84
N VAL A 554 -3.20 6.29 -5.44
CA VAL A 554 -4.16 7.25 -6.02
C VAL A 554 -3.40 8.32 -6.79
N VAL A 555 -3.78 8.53 -8.05
CA VAL A 555 -3.09 9.52 -8.88
C VAL A 555 -4.04 10.11 -9.93
N GLY A 556 -3.96 11.43 -10.10
CA GLY A 556 -4.65 12.17 -11.16
C GLY A 556 -3.74 12.41 -12.35
N ASP A 557 -4.28 12.32 -13.57
CA ASP A 557 -3.55 12.64 -14.80
C ASP A 557 -3.96 13.98 -15.43
N ASN A 558 -3.17 14.42 -16.40
CA ASN A 558 -3.46 15.61 -17.20
C ASN A 558 -4.54 15.39 -18.28
N ALA A 559 -5.07 14.17 -18.42
CA ALA A 559 -6.24 13.89 -19.25
C ALA A 559 -7.56 14.03 -18.46
N GLY A 560 -7.48 14.38 -17.17
CA GLY A 560 -8.64 14.62 -16.32
C GLY A 560 -9.24 13.38 -15.68
N MET A 561 -8.45 12.32 -15.51
CA MET A 561 -8.87 11.09 -14.84
C MET A 561 -8.13 10.89 -13.52
N LEU A 562 -8.88 10.76 -12.42
CA LEU A 562 -8.37 10.28 -11.14
C LEU A 562 -8.48 8.76 -11.11
N ARG A 563 -7.42 8.05 -10.74
CA ARG A 563 -7.40 6.58 -10.66
C ARG A 563 -6.92 6.10 -9.31
N VAL A 564 -7.47 4.97 -8.88
CA VAL A 564 -7.05 4.22 -7.69
C VAL A 564 -6.57 2.86 -8.15
N PHE A 565 -5.32 2.53 -7.82
CA PHE A 565 -4.71 1.24 -8.13
C PHE A 565 -4.46 0.42 -6.87
N GLY A 566 -4.47 -0.90 -6.99
CA GLY A 566 -3.93 -1.81 -5.97
C GLY A 566 -2.41 -1.70 -5.97
N GLY A 567 -1.82 -1.35 -4.83
CA GLY A 567 -0.38 -1.14 -4.70
C GLY A 567 0.42 -2.40 -4.96
N ASP A 568 -0.09 -3.57 -4.57
CA ASP A 568 0.55 -4.85 -4.86
C ASP A 568 -0.02 -5.51 -6.12
N SER A 569 -1.35 -5.53 -6.31
CA SER A 569 -1.97 -6.24 -7.44
C SER A 569 -1.82 -5.55 -8.80
N ALA A 570 -1.44 -4.27 -8.83
CA ALA A 570 -1.42 -3.40 -10.00
C ALA A 570 -2.80 -3.17 -10.65
N ASP A 571 -3.89 -3.60 -10.01
CA ASP A 571 -5.24 -3.46 -10.55
C ASP A 571 -5.70 -2.03 -10.58
N LEU A 572 -6.41 -1.64 -11.63
CA LEU A 572 -7.23 -0.44 -11.61
C LEU A 572 -8.51 -0.73 -10.81
N LEU A 573 -8.58 -0.23 -9.58
CA LEU A 573 -9.67 -0.49 -8.63
C LEU A 573 -10.87 0.43 -8.85
N ALA A 574 -10.60 1.70 -9.14
CA ALA A 574 -11.61 2.71 -9.44
C ALA A 574 -11.03 3.82 -10.28
N SER A 575 -11.91 4.53 -11.00
CA SER A 575 -11.58 5.76 -11.69
C SER A 575 -12.72 6.76 -11.59
N PHE A 576 -12.39 8.04 -11.64
CA PHE A 576 -13.35 9.14 -11.64
C PHE A 576 -12.95 10.19 -12.68
N THR A 577 -13.87 10.53 -13.57
CA THR A 577 -13.65 11.54 -14.61
C THR A 577 -13.90 12.93 -14.03
N VAL A 578 -12.84 13.71 -13.89
CA VAL A 578 -12.90 15.13 -13.53
C VAL A 578 -13.01 15.99 -14.80
N GLY A 579 -12.32 15.59 -15.87
CA GLY A 579 -12.36 16.28 -17.17
C GLY A 579 -11.38 17.45 -17.32
N ALA A 580 -10.52 17.70 -16.32
CA ALA A 580 -9.46 18.70 -16.38
C ALA A 580 -8.16 18.22 -15.70
N PRO A 581 -6.99 18.72 -16.11
CA PRO A 581 -5.71 18.30 -15.54
C PRO A 581 -5.63 18.41 -14.02
N MET A 582 -5.01 17.40 -13.40
CA MET A 582 -4.68 17.35 -11.97
C MET A 582 -3.17 17.32 -11.80
N GLN A 583 -2.63 18.33 -11.13
CA GLN A 583 -1.18 18.49 -10.96
C GLN A 583 -0.72 18.45 -9.50
N GLY A 584 -1.64 18.64 -8.56
CA GLY A 584 -1.39 18.49 -7.13
C GLY A 584 -1.55 17.05 -6.66
N THR A 585 -0.87 16.72 -5.58
CA THR A 585 -0.99 15.40 -4.91
C THR A 585 -2.39 15.31 -4.27
N PRO A 586 -3.15 14.23 -4.50
CA PRO A 586 -4.36 13.97 -3.73
C PRO A 586 -4.06 13.78 -2.24
N LEU A 587 -4.92 14.30 -1.37
CA LEU A 587 -4.86 14.11 0.08
C LEU A 587 -5.95 13.14 0.52
N LEU A 588 -5.62 12.12 1.31
CA LEU A 588 -6.62 11.27 1.98
C LEU A 588 -6.85 11.78 3.40
N GLN A 589 -8.09 12.18 3.70
CA GLN A 589 -8.50 12.57 5.05
C GLN A 589 -9.89 12.01 5.37
N GLY A 590 -9.99 11.25 6.46
CA GLY A 590 -11.27 10.72 6.95
C GLY A 590 -12.02 9.88 5.91
N GLY A 591 -11.30 9.12 5.08
CA GLY A 591 -11.90 8.34 3.99
C GLY A 591 -12.25 9.13 2.73
N ARG A 592 -11.90 10.43 2.66
CA ARG A 592 -12.12 11.27 1.47
C ARG A 592 -10.82 11.64 0.79
N LEU A 593 -10.82 11.56 -0.53
CA LEU A 593 -9.76 12.07 -1.40
C LEU A 593 -10.06 13.51 -1.76
N ILE A 594 -9.15 14.41 -1.43
CA ILE A 594 -9.27 15.86 -1.63
C ILE A 594 -8.14 16.32 -2.55
N PHE A 595 -8.50 17.03 -3.63
CA PHE A 595 -7.53 17.49 -4.62
C PHE A 595 -8.06 18.70 -5.40
N GLY A 596 -7.12 19.44 -5.99
CA GLY A 596 -7.42 20.52 -6.93
C GLY A 596 -7.32 20.06 -8.38
N ALA A 597 -8.05 20.75 -9.27
CA ALA A 597 -7.93 20.56 -10.71
C ALA A 597 -7.98 21.88 -11.48
N ARG A 598 -7.61 21.83 -12.76
CA ARG A 598 -7.63 22.99 -13.67
C ARG A 598 -9.01 23.29 -14.27
N ASP A 599 -10.07 22.68 -13.75
CA ASP A 599 -11.46 23.08 -13.95
C ASP A 599 -11.89 24.21 -13.00
N GLN A 600 -10.94 24.77 -12.24
CA GLN A 600 -11.16 25.81 -11.23
C GLN A 600 -12.04 25.31 -10.09
N ARG A 601 -11.80 24.07 -9.65
CA ARG A 601 -12.47 23.48 -8.49
C ARG A 601 -11.51 22.75 -7.57
N ILE A 602 -11.92 22.70 -6.30
CA ILE A 602 -11.44 21.74 -5.31
C ILE A 602 -12.50 20.65 -5.25
N HIS A 603 -12.06 19.40 -5.38
CA HIS A 603 -12.90 18.21 -5.34
C HIS A 603 -12.66 17.44 -4.05
N ALA A 604 -13.73 16.88 -3.50
CA ALA A 604 -13.65 15.81 -2.52
C ALA A 604 -14.50 14.62 -2.94
N LEU A 605 -13.88 13.45 -2.98
CA LEU A 605 -14.54 12.19 -3.30
C LEU A 605 -14.50 11.27 -2.08
N ASP A 606 -15.62 10.64 -1.75
CA ASP A 606 -15.61 9.54 -0.79
C ASP A 606 -14.91 8.33 -1.45
N LEU A 607 -13.89 7.81 -0.77
CA LEU A 607 -13.20 6.57 -1.14
C LEU A 607 -13.87 5.41 -0.39
N LEU A 608 -14.98 4.95 -0.97
CA LEU A 608 -15.79 3.89 -0.38
C LEU A 608 -15.21 2.53 -0.71
N SER A 609 -15.38 1.58 0.20
CA SER A 609 -15.22 0.18 -0.17
C SER A 609 -16.40 -0.28 -1.05
N ALA A 610 -16.17 -1.25 -1.94
CA ALA A 610 -17.19 -1.67 -2.93
C ALA A 610 -18.55 -2.12 -2.31
N ASP A 611 -18.58 -2.55 -1.05
CA ASP A 611 -19.80 -3.00 -0.37
C ASP A 611 -20.62 -1.88 0.27
N GLU A 612 -20.02 -0.72 0.58
CA GLU A 612 -20.73 0.45 1.11
C GLU A 612 -21.62 1.11 0.04
N LYS A 613 -21.21 1.04 -1.22
CA LYS A 613 -22.01 1.52 -2.37
C LYS A 613 -23.38 0.82 -2.47
N LYS A 614 -23.50 -0.43 -2.03
CA LYS A 614 -24.78 -1.17 -2.04
C LYS A 614 -25.76 -0.71 -0.95
N LYS A 615 -25.31 0.09 0.03
CA LYS A 615 -26.10 0.58 1.15
C LYS A 615 -26.42 2.08 1.09
N SER A 616 -25.79 2.82 0.18
CA SER A 616 -26.17 4.21 -0.07
C SER A 616 -27.44 4.24 -0.93
N PRO A 617 -28.47 5.02 -0.54
CA PRO A 617 -29.77 5.06 -1.21
C PRO A 617 -29.72 5.59 -2.64
#